data_AF-X1EMF1-F1
#
_entry.id   AF-X1EMF1-F1
#
_cell.length_a   1.000
_cell.length_b   1.000
_cell.length_c   1.000
_cell.angle_alpha   90.00
_cell.angle_beta   90.00
_cell.angle_gamma   90.00
#
_symmetry.space_group_name_H-M   'P 1'
#
loop_
_entity.id
_entity.type
_entity.pdbx_description
1 polymer ?
#
loop_
_entity_poly.entity_id
_entity_poly.type
_entity_poly.pdbx_seq_one_letter_code
_entity_poly.pdbx_strand_id
1 'polypeptide(L)'
;SDHGFKSFRRGVNLNSWLYLNGYLSLKEGKKGSDEWFKDVDWDHTKAYALGLGGVYINQKDREAKGTIHAGEETKGLKRELIRKLNGLKDEERNSVAINKVFDRDELPSGPYLDNCPDLVVGYNEGYRISWDSVTGKVNNLVFEDNIKAWSGDHCIDPRIVPGIFFCSEKINTKNPTIMDIAPTALELFGLQVPSHMDGLSLLDAQNFSLDQNKKGEEK
;
A
#
# COMPACT_ATOMS: atom_id res chain seq x y z
N SER A 1 1.46 -8.50 -15.96
CA SER A 1 0.74 -8.31 -14.69
C SER A 1 1.41 -7.17 -13.96
N ASP A 2 0.63 -6.23 -13.42
CA ASP A 2 1.09 -5.10 -12.63
C ASP A 2 1.61 -5.49 -11.25
N HIS A 3 1.05 -6.56 -10.67
CA HIS A 3 1.49 -7.14 -9.40
C HIS A 3 1.44 -8.68 -9.42
N GLY A 4 2.02 -9.27 -8.38
CA GLY A 4 1.90 -10.69 -8.05
C GLY A 4 0.69 -10.98 -7.19
N PHE A 5 0.67 -12.15 -6.54
CA PHE A 5 -0.39 -12.54 -5.61
C PHE A 5 0.14 -13.51 -4.56
N LYS A 6 -0.39 -13.45 -3.34
CA LYS A 6 0.03 -14.29 -2.22
C LYS A 6 -1.15 -14.81 -1.41
N SER A 7 -0.89 -15.81 -0.58
CA SER A 7 -1.89 -16.40 0.31
C SER A 7 -2.35 -15.39 1.37
N PHE A 8 -3.64 -15.42 1.71
CA PHE A 8 -4.23 -14.66 2.80
C PHE A 8 -4.91 -15.63 3.77
N ARG A 9 -4.27 -15.83 4.92
CA ARG A 9 -4.68 -16.78 5.97
C ARG A 9 -4.94 -16.10 7.30
N ARG A 10 -4.30 -14.96 7.57
CA ARG A 10 -4.40 -14.21 8.84
C ARG A 10 -4.70 -12.74 8.59
N GLY A 11 -5.74 -12.23 9.24
CA GLY A 11 -6.10 -10.82 9.25
C GLY A 11 -5.38 -10.08 10.37
N VAL A 12 -4.90 -8.87 10.09
CA VAL A 12 -4.32 -7.96 11.09
C VAL A 12 -5.25 -6.78 11.31
N ASN A 13 -5.86 -6.66 12.48
CA ASN A 13 -6.66 -5.51 12.85
C ASN A 13 -5.79 -4.40 13.45
N LEU A 14 -5.39 -3.45 12.60
CA LEU A 14 -4.54 -2.34 13.02
C LEU A 14 -5.26 -1.39 13.98
N ASN A 15 -6.56 -1.19 13.83
CA ASN A 15 -7.33 -0.35 14.75
C ASN A 15 -7.39 -0.96 16.15
N SER A 16 -7.57 -2.28 16.25
CA SER A 16 -7.46 -3.00 17.53
C SER A 16 -6.05 -2.92 18.12
N TRP A 17 -5.00 -3.05 17.30
CA TRP A 17 -3.62 -2.87 17.77
C TRP A 17 -3.38 -1.45 18.30
N LEU A 18 -3.81 -0.42 17.55
CA LEU A 18 -3.68 0.98 17.94
C LEU A 18 -4.45 1.26 19.25
N TYR A 19 -5.65 0.70 19.39
CA TYR A 19 -6.45 0.82 20.61
C TYR A 19 -5.78 0.19 21.81
N LEU A 20 -5.35 -1.07 21.70
CA LEU A 20 -4.69 -1.80 22.79
C LEU A 20 -3.34 -1.20 23.19
N ASN A 21 -2.71 -0.42 22.30
CA ASN A 21 -1.45 0.28 22.57
C ASN A 21 -1.62 1.77 22.90
N GLY A 22 -2.86 2.26 23.06
CA GLY A 22 -3.14 3.63 23.51
C GLY A 22 -2.97 4.73 22.46
N TYR A 23 -2.98 4.39 21.17
CA TYR A 23 -2.97 5.36 20.06
C TYR A 23 -4.37 5.67 19.53
N LEU A 24 -5.32 4.78 19.74
CA LEU A 24 -6.73 4.98 19.42
C LEU A 24 -7.55 4.87 20.71
N SER A 25 -8.58 5.70 20.84
CA SER A 25 -9.45 5.72 22.02
C SER A 25 -10.89 5.44 21.62
N LEU A 26 -11.62 4.78 22.50
CA LEU A 26 -13.06 4.58 22.38
C LEU A 26 -13.79 5.45 23.41
N LYS A 27 -15.04 5.79 23.13
CA LYS A 27 -15.90 6.53 24.06
C LYS A 27 -16.09 5.76 25.37
N GLU A 28 -16.37 6.50 26.44
CA GLU A 28 -16.56 5.94 27.79
C GLU A 28 -17.52 4.73 27.80
N GLY A 29 -17.12 3.67 28.50
CA GLY A 29 -17.88 2.42 28.62
C GLY A 29 -17.85 1.49 27.38
N LYS A 30 -17.20 1.88 26.28
CA LYS A 30 -17.10 1.07 25.06
C LYS A 30 -15.86 0.18 25.07
N LYS A 31 -16.00 -1.03 24.53
CA LYS A 31 -14.92 -2.03 24.40
C LYS A 31 -14.60 -2.41 22.96
N GLY A 32 -15.34 -1.84 22.02
CA GLY A 32 -15.19 -2.00 20.58
C GLY A 32 -16.01 -0.93 19.87
N SER A 33 -15.91 -0.90 18.56
CA SER A 33 -16.57 0.05 17.66
C SER A 33 -17.29 -0.71 16.54
N ASP A 34 -18.37 -0.16 16.00
CA ASP A 34 -18.89 -0.66 14.71
C ASP A 34 -18.06 -0.05 13.55
N GLU A 35 -18.50 -0.35 12.32
CA GLU A 35 -17.99 0.22 11.08
C GLU A 35 -17.94 1.75 11.10
N TRP A 36 -17.05 2.29 10.29
CA TRP A 36 -16.84 3.73 10.12
C TRP A 36 -16.49 4.43 11.43
N PHE A 37 -15.69 3.76 12.27
CA PHE A 37 -15.20 4.30 13.56
C PHE A 37 -16.31 4.69 14.53
N LYS A 38 -17.48 4.06 14.42
CA LYS A 38 -18.59 4.35 15.33
C LYS A 38 -18.20 3.96 16.75
N ASP A 39 -18.21 4.93 17.66
CA ASP A 39 -17.76 4.82 19.06
C ASP A 39 -16.26 5.08 19.29
N VAL A 40 -15.49 5.46 18.27
CA VAL A 40 -14.16 6.06 18.45
C VAL A 40 -14.29 7.43 19.11
N ASP A 41 -13.43 7.66 20.10
CA ASP A 41 -13.24 8.95 20.73
C ASP A 41 -12.10 9.69 20.03
N TRP A 42 -12.49 10.56 19.10
CA TRP A 42 -11.56 11.31 18.27
C TRP A 42 -10.79 12.38 19.04
N ASP A 43 -11.34 12.90 20.16
CA ASP A 43 -10.66 13.94 20.95
C ASP A 43 -9.44 13.39 21.71
N HIS A 44 -9.32 12.05 21.82
CA HIS A 44 -8.21 11.37 22.48
C HIS A 44 -7.45 10.39 21.56
N THR A 45 -7.92 10.20 20.32
CA THR A 45 -7.27 9.35 19.32
C THR A 45 -6.12 10.09 18.64
N LYS A 46 -4.96 9.43 18.49
CA LYS A 46 -3.75 9.95 17.85
C LYS A 46 -3.53 9.40 16.45
N ALA A 47 -3.94 8.17 16.18
CA ALA A 47 -3.81 7.52 14.88
C ALA A 47 -4.92 6.49 14.66
N TYR A 48 -5.25 6.24 13.39
CA TYR A 48 -6.29 5.31 12.97
C TYR A 48 -5.91 4.63 11.64
N ALA A 49 -6.49 3.47 11.36
CA ALA A 49 -6.29 2.74 10.11
C ALA A 49 -7.59 2.65 9.32
N LEU A 50 -7.51 2.80 8.00
CA LEU A 50 -8.65 2.65 7.09
C LEU A 50 -8.21 2.10 5.73
N GLY A 51 -9.10 1.34 5.08
CA GLY A 51 -8.84 0.80 3.75
C GLY A 51 -7.89 -0.40 3.80
N LEU A 52 -7.05 -0.55 2.78
CA LEU A 52 -6.31 -1.81 2.55
C LEU A 52 -4.92 -1.87 3.21
N GLY A 53 -4.46 -0.79 3.84
CA GLY A 53 -3.16 -0.75 4.50
C GLY A 53 -2.69 0.64 4.92
N GLY A 54 -3.59 1.64 4.94
CA GLY A 54 -3.25 3.01 5.33
C GLY A 54 -3.39 3.21 6.83
N VAL A 55 -2.38 3.83 7.44
CA VAL A 55 -2.46 4.40 8.79
C VAL A 55 -2.33 5.91 8.67
N TYR A 56 -3.23 6.60 9.34
CA TYR A 56 -3.39 8.04 9.33
C TYR A 56 -3.15 8.58 10.74
N ILE A 57 -2.43 9.69 10.83
CA ILE A 57 -2.30 10.46 12.05
C ILE A 57 -3.56 11.31 12.21
N ASN A 58 -4.12 11.41 13.42
CA ASN A 58 -5.25 12.32 13.66
C ASN A 58 -4.70 13.75 13.81
N GLN A 59 -4.41 14.41 12.70
CA GLN A 59 -3.67 15.66 12.68
C GLN A 59 -4.61 16.87 12.76
N LYS A 60 -4.22 17.87 13.56
CA LYS A 60 -4.90 19.16 13.63
C LYS A 60 -4.96 19.83 12.27
N ASP A 61 -6.06 20.53 12.04
CA ASP A 61 -6.36 21.28 10.81
C ASP A 61 -6.51 20.41 9.54
N ARG A 62 -6.39 19.07 9.66
CA ARG A 62 -6.68 18.10 8.59
C ARG A 62 -7.88 17.23 8.96
N GLU A 63 -7.85 16.63 10.15
CA GLU A 63 -8.98 15.90 10.71
C GLU A 63 -9.86 16.83 11.56
N ALA A 64 -11.18 16.64 11.51
CA ALA A 64 -12.16 17.50 12.20
C ALA A 64 -11.94 17.60 13.73
N LYS A 65 -11.35 16.55 14.32
CA LYS A 65 -10.98 16.46 15.74
C LYS A 65 -9.52 16.07 15.91
N GLY A 66 -8.65 16.63 15.06
CA GLY A 66 -7.22 16.38 15.10
C GLY A 66 -6.61 16.66 16.48
N THR A 67 -5.77 15.75 16.96
CA THR A 67 -5.11 15.83 18.27
C THR A 67 -3.62 16.12 18.16
N ILE A 68 -3.00 15.75 17.04
CA ILE A 68 -1.57 15.87 16.79
C ILE A 68 -1.26 17.12 15.96
N HIS A 69 -0.33 17.96 16.40
CA HIS A 69 0.12 19.12 15.63
C HIS A 69 1.03 18.70 14.46
N ALA A 70 0.86 19.35 13.31
CA ALA A 70 1.76 19.17 12.18
C ALA A 70 3.22 19.53 12.54
N GLY A 71 4.18 18.91 11.85
CA GLY A 71 5.61 19.12 12.08
C GLY A 71 6.24 18.00 12.90
N GLU A 72 7.00 18.35 13.94
CA GLU A 72 7.82 17.37 14.67
C GLU A 72 6.99 16.38 15.49
N GLU A 73 5.79 16.76 15.94
CA GLU A 73 4.89 15.86 16.66
C GLU A 73 4.38 14.73 15.74
N THR A 74 3.85 15.08 14.55
CA THR A 74 3.50 14.10 13.51
C THR A 74 4.69 13.23 13.12
N LYS A 75 5.87 13.80 12.85
CA LYS A 75 7.08 13.04 12.48
C LYS A 75 7.56 12.12 13.61
N GLY A 76 7.49 12.58 14.85
CA GLY A 76 7.79 11.80 16.05
C GLY A 76 6.87 10.58 16.17
N LEU A 77 5.56 10.80 16.07
CA LEU A 77 4.56 9.73 16.14
C LEU A 77 4.71 8.72 14.99
N LYS A 78 4.96 9.18 13.76
CA LYS A 78 5.23 8.30 12.61
C LYS A 78 6.45 7.41 12.87
N ARG A 79 7.59 7.96 13.31
CA ARG A 79 8.78 7.18 13.66
C ARG A 79 8.52 6.16 14.77
N GLU A 80 7.72 6.53 15.76
CA GLU A 80 7.32 5.62 16.83
C GLU A 80 6.46 4.45 16.34
N LEU A 81 5.43 4.74 15.54
CA LEU A 81 4.54 3.72 14.96
C LEU A 81 5.32 2.79 14.02
N ILE A 82 6.17 3.33 13.15
CA ILE A 82 7.06 2.54 12.29
C ILE A 82 7.92 1.59 13.12
N ARG A 83 8.56 2.09 14.18
CA ARG A 83 9.41 1.26 15.05
C ARG A 83 8.64 0.12 15.72
N LYS A 84 7.40 0.35 16.14
CA LYS A 84 6.57 -0.65 16.83
C LYS A 84 5.89 -1.65 15.89
N LEU A 85 5.56 -1.23 14.67
CA LEU A 85 4.87 -2.06 13.69
C LEU A 85 5.83 -2.82 12.77
N ASN A 86 7.04 -2.32 12.52
CA ASN A 86 8.04 -3.05 11.76
C ASN A 86 8.42 -4.35 12.46
N GLY A 87 8.22 -5.47 11.78
CA GLY A 87 8.48 -6.79 12.34
C GLY A 87 7.45 -7.23 13.39
N LEU A 88 6.27 -6.59 13.44
CA LEU A 88 5.19 -7.01 14.33
C LEU A 88 4.90 -8.50 14.14
N LYS A 89 4.94 -9.26 15.24
CA LYS A 89 4.76 -10.71 15.25
C LYS A 89 3.33 -11.08 15.63
N ASP A 90 2.82 -12.09 14.94
CA ASP A 90 1.69 -12.88 15.41
C ASP A 90 2.23 -14.01 16.28
N GLU A 91 2.10 -13.84 17.60
CA GLU A 91 2.61 -14.79 18.59
C GLU A 91 1.90 -16.15 18.52
N GLU A 92 0.62 -16.19 18.11
CA GLU A 92 -0.13 -17.45 17.96
C GLU A 92 0.45 -18.32 16.83
N ARG A 93 0.94 -17.67 15.77
CA ARG A 93 1.52 -18.33 14.59
C ARG A 93 3.05 -18.31 14.59
N ASN A 94 3.68 -17.73 15.61
CA ASN A 94 5.13 -17.50 15.71
C ASN A 94 5.75 -17.00 14.38
N SER A 95 5.11 -16.00 13.76
CA SER A 95 5.56 -15.46 12.47
C SER A 95 5.41 -13.94 12.40
N VAL A 96 6.20 -13.32 11.54
CA VAL A 96 6.13 -11.87 11.30
C VAL A 96 4.90 -11.57 10.45
N ALA A 97 4.02 -10.71 10.93
CA ALA A 97 2.81 -10.28 10.24
C ALA A 97 3.02 -9.01 9.40
N ILE A 98 3.92 -8.11 9.83
CA ILE A 98 4.25 -6.87 9.11
C ILE A 98 5.76 -6.83 8.85
N ASN A 99 6.13 -6.83 7.57
CA ASN A 99 7.54 -6.76 7.17
C ASN A 99 8.10 -5.35 7.32
N LYS A 100 7.33 -4.36 6.86
CA LYS A 100 7.74 -2.96 6.85
C LYS A 100 6.53 -2.04 6.79
N VAL A 101 6.63 -0.92 7.49
CA VAL A 101 5.77 0.25 7.35
C VAL A 101 6.56 1.30 6.59
N PHE A 102 5.96 1.85 5.54
CA PHE A 102 6.53 2.85 4.68
C PHE A 102 6.01 4.22 5.09
N ASP A 103 6.91 5.16 5.24
CA ASP A 103 6.58 6.56 5.47
C ASP A 103 6.27 7.22 4.13
N ARG A 104 5.08 7.84 3.98
CA ARG A 104 4.71 8.59 2.78
C ARG A 104 5.74 9.65 2.42
N ASP A 105 6.31 10.34 3.40
CA ASP A 105 7.20 11.47 3.18
C ASP A 105 8.60 11.00 2.71
N GLU A 106 8.86 9.69 2.73
CA GLU A 106 10.04 9.04 2.14
C GLU A 106 9.77 8.43 0.75
N LEU A 107 8.51 8.43 0.28
CA LEU A 107 8.14 7.95 -1.05
C LEU A 107 8.40 9.03 -2.12
N PRO A 108 8.54 8.64 -3.40
CA PRO A 108 8.61 9.60 -4.50
C PRO A 108 7.43 10.57 -4.45
N SER A 109 7.73 11.87 -4.55
CA SER A 109 6.72 12.92 -4.51
C SER A 109 5.88 12.93 -5.79
N GLY A 110 4.66 13.44 -5.71
CA GLY A 110 3.75 13.59 -6.83
C GLY A 110 2.58 14.51 -6.48
N PRO A 111 1.77 14.91 -7.47
CA PRO A 111 0.67 15.87 -7.27
C PRO A 111 -0.44 15.35 -6.34
N TYR A 112 -0.44 14.05 -6.02
CA TYR A 112 -1.43 13.40 -5.17
C TYR A 112 -0.86 12.94 -3.82
N LEU A 113 0.33 13.41 -3.43
CA LEU A 113 0.97 13.03 -2.17
C LEU A 113 0.04 13.26 -0.97
N ASP A 114 -0.68 14.38 -0.95
CA ASP A 114 -1.60 14.72 0.15
C ASP A 114 -2.82 13.78 0.26
N ASN A 115 -3.12 12.99 -0.78
CA ASN A 115 -4.18 11.97 -0.75
C ASN A 115 -3.69 10.63 -0.17
N CYS A 116 -2.38 10.48 0.03
CA CYS A 116 -1.78 9.24 0.52
C CYS A 116 -1.90 9.15 2.04
N PRO A 117 -2.14 7.95 2.61
CA PRO A 117 -2.00 7.72 4.05
C PRO A 117 -0.66 8.22 4.58
N ASP A 118 -0.58 8.62 5.84
CA ASP A 118 0.70 9.06 6.41
C ASP A 118 1.72 7.92 6.47
N LEU A 119 1.23 6.69 6.65
CA LEU A 119 2.00 5.46 6.63
C LEU A 119 1.27 4.37 5.81
N VAL A 120 2.02 3.59 5.05
CA VAL A 120 1.52 2.44 4.30
C VAL A 120 2.11 1.16 4.88
N VAL A 121 1.27 0.17 5.18
CA VAL A 121 1.68 -1.07 5.83
C VAL A 121 1.94 -2.19 4.82
N GLY A 122 3.17 -2.68 4.81
CA GLY A 122 3.60 -3.87 4.07
C GLY A 122 3.43 -5.13 4.92
N TYR A 123 2.26 -5.76 4.81
CA TYR A 123 1.99 -7.06 5.42
C TYR A 123 2.87 -8.16 4.81
N ASN A 124 3.19 -9.18 5.61
CA ASN A 124 3.96 -10.33 5.17
C ASN A 124 3.09 -11.35 4.42
N GLU A 125 3.73 -12.31 3.74
CA GLU A 125 3.03 -13.41 3.08
C GLU A 125 2.17 -14.19 4.08
N GLY A 126 0.91 -14.48 3.70
CA GLY A 126 -0.07 -15.10 4.60
C GLY A 126 -0.89 -14.10 5.39
N TYR A 127 -0.46 -12.84 5.48
CA TYR A 127 -1.10 -11.78 6.24
C TYR A 127 -1.69 -10.70 5.33
N ARG A 128 -2.77 -10.08 5.80
CA ARG A 128 -3.42 -8.91 5.19
C ARG A 128 -4.12 -8.14 6.29
N ILE A 129 -4.49 -6.89 6.04
CA ILE A 129 -5.43 -6.16 6.92
C ILE A 129 -6.72 -6.98 7.15
N SER A 130 -7.21 -6.99 8.39
CA SER A 130 -8.43 -7.71 8.74
C SER A 130 -9.68 -7.10 8.09
N TRP A 131 -10.75 -7.88 7.97
CA TRP A 131 -12.00 -7.40 7.37
C TRP A 131 -12.61 -6.23 8.15
N ASP A 132 -12.52 -6.31 9.48
CA ASP A 132 -13.00 -5.28 10.39
C ASP A 132 -12.15 -4.00 10.32
N SER A 133 -10.82 -4.13 10.26
CA SER A 133 -9.94 -2.95 10.22
C SER A 133 -10.07 -2.17 8.91
N VAL A 134 -10.38 -2.85 7.80
CA VAL A 134 -10.61 -2.20 6.50
C VAL A 134 -11.73 -1.17 6.58
N THR A 135 -12.74 -1.45 7.41
CA THR A 135 -13.95 -0.62 7.55
C THR A 135 -13.92 0.25 8.81
N GLY A 136 -12.79 0.34 9.50
CA GLY A 136 -12.64 1.20 10.67
C GLY A 136 -13.17 0.62 11.98
N LYS A 137 -13.47 -0.69 12.05
CA LYS A 137 -13.88 -1.34 13.31
C LYS A 137 -12.70 -1.54 14.26
N VAL A 138 -12.99 -1.37 15.55
CA VAL A 138 -12.08 -1.62 16.68
C VAL A 138 -12.67 -2.75 17.52
N ASN A 139 -11.86 -3.73 17.87
CA ASN A 139 -12.22 -4.78 18.81
C ASN A 139 -11.00 -5.15 19.68
N ASN A 140 -11.03 -6.29 20.36
CA ASN A 140 -9.94 -6.77 21.21
C ASN A 140 -9.02 -7.80 20.54
N LEU A 141 -9.21 -8.08 19.25
CA LEU A 141 -8.45 -9.06 18.47
C LEU A 141 -7.55 -8.33 17.48
N VAL A 142 -6.23 -8.48 17.65
CA VAL A 142 -5.24 -7.96 16.68
C VAL A 142 -5.07 -8.90 15.50
N PHE A 143 -5.07 -10.21 15.75
CA PHE A 143 -4.93 -11.23 14.73
C PHE A 143 -6.16 -12.13 14.69
N GLU A 144 -6.59 -12.49 13.49
CA GLU A 144 -7.73 -13.39 13.28
C GLU A 144 -7.47 -14.35 12.11
N ASP A 145 -8.05 -15.54 12.17
CA ASP A 145 -8.03 -16.47 11.05
C ASP A 145 -8.97 -16.01 9.93
N ASN A 146 -8.47 -16.04 8.69
CA ASN A 146 -9.31 -15.84 7.52
C ASN A 146 -10.02 -17.13 7.14
N ILE A 147 -11.29 -17.25 7.53
CA ILE A 147 -12.16 -18.39 7.20
C ILE A 147 -13.01 -18.17 5.94
N LYS A 148 -12.82 -17.06 5.22
CA LYS A 148 -13.60 -16.72 4.03
C LYS A 148 -13.01 -17.33 2.77
N ALA A 149 -13.82 -17.46 1.72
CA ALA A 149 -13.40 -17.96 0.42
C ALA A 149 -12.32 -17.08 -0.24
N TRP A 150 -12.35 -15.76 0.00
CA TRP A 150 -11.31 -14.84 -0.45
C TRP A 150 -10.04 -15.10 0.36
N SER A 151 -9.11 -15.85 -0.22
CA SER A 151 -8.00 -16.47 0.52
C SER A 151 -6.63 -16.18 -0.10
N GLY A 152 -6.55 -15.18 -0.96
CA GLY A 152 -5.30 -14.59 -1.40
C GLY A 152 -5.44 -13.09 -1.65
N ASP A 153 -4.32 -12.38 -1.65
CA ASP A 153 -4.28 -10.93 -1.79
C ASP A 153 -2.98 -10.47 -2.46
N HIS A 154 -2.96 -9.21 -2.86
CA HIS A 154 -1.80 -8.49 -3.37
C HIS A 154 -1.63 -7.11 -2.71
N CYS A 155 -2.59 -6.64 -1.90
CA CYS A 155 -2.46 -5.44 -1.08
C CYS A 155 -1.64 -5.71 0.19
N ILE A 156 -0.38 -6.12 -0.01
CA ILE A 156 0.60 -6.45 1.02
C ILE A 156 1.94 -5.77 0.71
N ASP A 157 3.03 -6.16 1.38
CA ASP A 157 4.35 -5.61 1.08
C ASP A 157 4.70 -5.77 -0.42
N PRO A 158 4.89 -4.66 -1.18
CA PRO A 158 5.06 -4.72 -2.63
C PRO A 158 6.29 -5.52 -3.04
N ARG A 159 7.28 -5.68 -2.15
CA ARG A 159 8.51 -6.43 -2.40
C ARG A 159 8.28 -7.94 -2.53
N ILE A 160 7.16 -8.47 -2.04
CA ILE A 160 6.83 -9.91 -2.10
C ILE A 160 5.69 -10.23 -3.07
N VAL A 161 5.15 -9.21 -3.75
CA VAL A 161 4.15 -9.34 -4.84
C VAL A 161 4.59 -8.60 -6.10
N PRO A 162 5.83 -8.82 -6.60
CA PRO A 162 6.30 -8.13 -7.80
C PRO A 162 5.42 -8.46 -9.01
N GLY A 163 5.24 -7.48 -9.88
CA GLY A 163 4.63 -7.68 -11.20
C GLY A 163 5.43 -8.67 -12.05
N ILE A 164 4.78 -9.18 -13.09
CA ILE A 164 5.39 -10.13 -14.03
C ILE A 164 5.30 -9.54 -15.42
N PHE A 165 6.45 -9.49 -16.09
CA PHE A 165 6.59 -9.03 -17.46
C PHE A 165 7.27 -10.11 -18.30
N PHE A 166 6.63 -10.49 -19.41
CA PHE A 166 7.20 -11.40 -20.41
C PHE A 166 7.26 -10.68 -21.74
N CYS A 167 8.40 -10.80 -22.42
CA CYS A 167 8.59 -10.27 -23.76
C CYS A 167 9.39 -11.30 -24.56
N SER A 168 8.99 -11.54 -25.81
CA SER A 168 9.76 -12.35 -26.76
C SER A 168 10.95 -11.60 -27.32
N GLU A 169 10.94 -10.27 -27.21
CA GLU A 169 11.95 -9.39 -27.73
C GLU A 169 12.91 -8.93 -26.65
N LYS A 170 14.12 -8.55 -27.08
CA LYS A 170 15.11 -7.98 -26.18
C LYS A 170 14.67 -6.59 -25.76
N ILE A 171 14.67 -6.35 -24.45
CA ILE A 171 14.40 -5.04 -23.85
C ILE A 171 15.69 -4.36 -23.36
N ASN A 172 15.63 -3.05 -23.18
CA ASN A 172 16.77 -2.20 -22.84
C ASN A 172 17.09 -2.10 -21.34
N THR A 173 16.31 -2.77 -20.49
CA THR A 173 16.49 -2.74 -19.04
C THR A 173 16.39 -4.14 -18.45
N LYS A 174 17.14 -4.38 -17.38
CA LYS A 174 17.01 -5.60 -16.56
C LYS A 174 15.90 -5.50 -15.51
N ASN A 175 15.41 -4.29 -15.25
CA ASN A 175 14.42 -3.99 -14.22
C ASN A 175 13.26 -3.20 -14.85
N PRO A 176 12.43 -3.82 -15.70
CA PRO A 176 11.27 -3.15 -16.25
C PRO A 176 10.25 -2.82 -15.15
N THR A 177 9.57 -1.69 -15.31
CA THR A 177 8.50 -1.23 -14.44
C THR A 177 7.19 -1.13 -15.24
N ILE A 178 6.04 -1.12 -14.57
CA ILE A 178 4.76 -0.92 -15.26
C ILE A 178 4.68 0.45 -15.96
N MET A 179 5.38 1.45 -15.43
CA MET A 179 5.39 2.80 -15.98
C MET A 179 6.03 2.85 -17.36
N ASP A 180 6.90 1.88 -17.68
CA ASP A 180 7.59 1.78 -18.97
C ASP A 180 6.67 1.35 -20.12
N ILE A 181 5.52 0.74 -19.80
CA ILE A 181 4.59 0.20 -20.82
C ILE A 181 4.00 1.31 -21.70
N ALA A 182 3.57 2.43 -21.11
CA ALA A 182 2.95 3.52 -21.87
C ALA A 182 3.93 4.25 -22.81
N PRO A 183 5.14 4.68 -22.36
CA PRO A 183 6.19 5.21 -23.24
C PRO A 183 6.54 4.25 -24.37
N THR A 184 6.68 2.96 -24.07
CA THR A 184 6.96 1.93 -25.09
C THR A 184 5.88 1.88 -26.16
N ALA A 185 4.61 1.88 -25.76
CA ALA A 185 3.51 1.86 -26.70
C ALA A 185 3.48 3.12 -27.57
N LEU A 186 3.66 4.31 -26.97
CA LEU A 186 3.69 5.57 -27.72
C LEU A 186 4.79 5.59 -28.78
N GLU A 187 6.00 5.16 -28.43
CA GLU A 187 7.12 5.08 -29.38
C GLU A 187 6.84 4.11 -30.53
N LEU A 188 6.25 2.94 -30.25
CA LEU A 188 5.85 1.97 -31.28
C LEU A 188 4.84 2.53 -32.28
N PHE A 189 3.97 3.45 -31.85
CA PHE A 189 3.01 4.13 -32.73
C PHE A 189 3.57 5.42 -33.36
N GLY A 190 4.86 5.71 -33.17
CA GLY A 190 5.50 6.92 -33.70
C GLY A 190 5.02 8.21 -33.03
N LEU A 191 4.50 8.12 -31.80
CA LEU A 191 4.03 9.26 -31.02
C LEU A 191 5.11 9.75 -30.06
N GLN A 192 5.15 11.06 -29.83
CA GLN A 192 6.06 11.64 -28.85
C GLN A 192 5.64 11.25 -27.43
N VAL A 193 6.58 10.70 -26.66
CA VAL A 193 6.38 10.42 -25.23
C VAL A 193 6.32 11.74 -24.45
N PRO A 194 5.24 12.03 -23.70
CA PRO A 194 5.16 13.22 -22.86
C PRO A 194 6.22 13.22 -21.76
N SER A 195 6.83 14.39 -21.51
CA SER A 195 7.93 14.54 -20.53
C SER A 195 7.52 14.36 -19.07
N HIS A 196 6.22 14.26 -18.78
CA HIS A 196 5.70 14.04 -17.43
C HIS A 196 5.49 12.54 -17.11
N MET A 197 5.79 11.64 -18.05
CA MET A 197 5.81 10.20 -17.77
C MET A 197 7.13 9.83 -17.09
N ASP A 198 7.05 9.07 -16.00
CA ASP A 198 8.22 8.61 -15.25
C ASP A 198 8.93 7.41 -15.90
N GLY A 199 8.18 6.61 -16.67
CA GLY A 199 8.70 5.44 -17.35
C GLY A 199 9.49 5.78 -18.61
N LEU A 200 10.26 4.81 -19.08
CA LEU A 200 11.02 4.89 -20.33
C LEU A 200 10.62 3.75 -21.25
N SER A 201 10.80 3.93 -22.55
CA SER A 201 10.56 2.85 -23.51
C SER A 201 11.46 1.66 -23.24
N LEU A 202 10.87 0.46 -23.24
CA LEU A 202 11.57 -0.80 -23.07
C LEU A 202 12.33 -1.22 -24.33
N LEU A 203 12.08 -0.56 -25.47
CA LEU A 203 12.61 -0.94 -26.77
C LEU A 203 13.71 0.01 -27.21
N ASP A 204 14.63 -0.52 -28.01
CA ASP A 204 15.61 0.27 -28.74
C ASP A 204 15.04 0.54 -30.14
N ALA A 205 14.85 1.81 -30.49
CA ALA A 205 14.40 2.23 -31.82
C ALA A 205 15.24 1.63 -32.95
N GLN A 206 16.52 1.28 -32.69
CA GLN A 206 17.39 0.64 -33.68
C GLN A 206 17.13 -0.86 -33.85
N ASN A 207 16.67 -1.55 -32.80
CA ASN A 207 16.39 -2.99 -32.83
C ASN A 207 14.94 -3.28 -33.22
N PHE A 208 14.03 -2.35 -32.93
CA PHE A 208 12.62 -2.45 -33.27
C PHE A 208 12.31 -1.67 -34.56
N SER A 209 13.00 -2.03 -35.64
CA SER A 209 12.55 -1.59 -36.96
C SER A 209 11.23 -2.30 -37.24
N LEU A 210 10.11 -1.58 -37.12
CA LEU A 210 8.89 -1.97 -37.82
C LEU A 210 9.30 -2.17 -39.27
N ASP A 211 9.23 -3.41 -39.74
CA ASP A 211 9.64 -3.84 -41.07
C ASP A 211 8.73 -3.13 -42.10
N GLN A 212 8.98 -1.85 -42.36
CA GLN A 212 8.21 -1.04 -43.30
C GLN A 212 8.36 -1.53 -44.74
N ASN A 213 9.23 -2.53 -44.97
CA ASN A 213 9.51 -3.13 -46.26
C ASN A 213 8.74 -4.44 -46.54
N LYS A 214 7.84 -4.91 -45.67
CA LYS A 214 6.96 -6.06 -45.96
C LYS A 214 5.59 -5.69 -46.56
N LYS A 215 5.52 -4.59 -47.30
CA LYS A 215 4.41 -4.34 -48.25
C LYS A 215 4.97 -4.28 -49.65
N GLY A 216 4.98 -5.42 -50.33
CA GLY A 216 5.25 -5.48 -51.76
C GLY A 216 5.96 -6.76 -52.17
N GLU A 217 5.31 -7.90 -52.02
CA GLU A 217 5.54 -9.08 -52.88
C GLU A 217 4.41 -10.10 -52.64
N GLU A 218 3.19 -9.72 -53.04
CA GLU A 218 2.23 -10.72 -53.52
C GLU A 218 2.48 -10.85 -55.03
N LYS A 219 2.89 -12.06 -55.44
CA LYS A 219 2.84 -12.53 -56.83
C LYS A 219 1.59 -13.37 -57.03
#